data_AF-A0A3E2H802-F1
#
_entry.id   AF-A0A3E2H802-F1
#
_cell.length_a   1.000
_cell.length_b   1.000
_cell.length_c   1.000
_cell.angle_alpha   90.00
_cell.angle_beta   90.00
_cell.angle_gamma   90.00
#
_symmetry.space_group_name_H-M   'P 1'
#
loop_
_entity.id
_entity.type
_entity.pdbx_description
1 polymer ?
#
loop_
_entity_poly.entity_id
_entity_poly.type
_entity_poly.pdbx_seq_one_letter_code
_entity_poly.pdbx_strand_id
1 'polypeptide(L)'
;MITGIAHINLTVPVDTLQQAEEFYSQTLGLQPVPVPVLQKSTLAWFDITPGGQQIHIAFGLNEPKSSRHPCFKLESLQALLQLQKRIWDHHVAGGEAAPLEADKPGEDNSGAKGIEYKNRFFARDYAGNRLEFSL
;
A
#
# COMPACT_ATOMS: atom_id res chain seq x y z
N MET A 1 -6.52 -18.45 -21.30
CA MET A 1 -5.08 -18.30 -20.96
C MET A 1 -4.92 -17.04 -20.12
N ILE A 2 -4.11 -17.08 -19.05
CA ILE A 2 -3.88 -15.96 -18.12
C ILE A 2 -2.67 -15.13 -18.60
N THR A 3 -2.76 -13.80 -18.59
CA THR A 3 -1.72 -12.88 -19.11
C THR A 3 -1.02 -12.05 -18.04
N GLY A 4 -1.56 -11.98 -16.82
CA GLY A 4 -0.96 -11.22 -15.72
C GLY A 4 -1.96 -10.97 -14.58
N ILE A 5 -1.50 -10.24 -13.57
CA ILE A 5 -2.35 -9.71 -12.50
C ILE A 5 -3.01 -8.44 -13.03
N ALA A 6 -4.35 -8.42 -13.11
CA ALA A 6 -5.10 -7.21 -13.45
C ALA A 6 -5.20 -6.27 -12.25
N HIS A 7 -5.53 -6.81 -11.09
CA HIS A 7 -5.61 -6.08 -9.84
C HIS A 7 -5.37 -7.00 -8.65
N ILE A 8 -5.12 -6.38 -7.51
CA ILE A 8 -5.23 -6.99 -6.19
C ILE A 8 -6.39 -6.34 -5.44
N ASN A 9 -6.95 -7.03 -4.44
CA ASN A 9 -7.96 -6.48 -3.56
C ASN A 9 -7.50 -6.58 -2.10
N LEU A 10 -7.52 -5.46 -1.38
CA LEU A 10 -7.28 -5.40 0.06
C LEU A 10 -8.55 -4.98 0.80
N THR A 11 -8.69 -5.43 2.04
CA THR A 11 -9.84 -5.10 2.89
C THR A 11 -9.48 -4.08 3.95
N VAL A 12 -10.40 -3.15 4.19
CA VAL A 12 -10.29 -2.11 5.22
C VAL A 12 -11.58 -2.07 6.06
N PRO A 13 -11.56 -1.47 7.26
CA PRO A 13 -12.77 -1.31 8.07
C PRO A 13 -13.88 -0.56 7.32
N VAL A 14 -15.13 -0.86 7.66
CA VAL A 14 -16.31 -0.18 7.11
C VAL A 14 -16.22 1.33 7.35
N ASP A 15 -16.71 2.11 6.38
CA ASP A 15 -16.75 3.58 6.41
C ASP A 15 -15.37 4.27 6.49
N THR A 16 -14.30 3.59 6.05
CA THR A 16 -12.93 4.15 6.04
C THR A 16 -12.34 4.46 4.67
N LEU A 17 -13.16 4.68 3.63
CA LEU A 17 -12.65 4.99 2.28
C LEU A 17 -11.94 6.34 2.19
N GLN A 18 -12.24 7.29 3.08
CA GLN A 18 -11.52 8.56 3.14
C GLN A 18 -10.07 8.35 3.60
N GLN A 19 -9.85 7.48 4.59
CA GLN A 19 -8.51 7.07 5.03
C GLN A 19 -7.80 6.30 3.92
N ALA A 20 -8.54 5.52 3.11
CA ALA A 20 -7.97 4.89 1.92
C ALA A 20 -7.47 5.93 0.90
N GLU A 21 -8.23 6.98 0.63
CA GLU A 21 -7.81 8.05 -0.28
C GLU A 21 -6.56 8.79 0.23
N GLU A 22 -6.53 9.14 1.51
CA GLU A 22 -5.38 9.79 2.15
C GLU A 22 -4.13 8.91 2.12
N PHE A 23 -4.25 7.64 2.49
CA PHE A 23 -3.12 6.72 2.48
C PHE A 23 -2.69 6.33 1.06
N TYR A 24 -3.57 5.73 0.26
CA TYR A 24 -3.19 5.17 -1.04
C TYR A 24 -2.93 6.25 -2.09
N SER A 25 -3.64 7.37 -2.08
CA SER A 25 -3.37 8.43 -3.05
C SER A 25 -2.31 9.41 -2.55
N GLN A 26 -2.50 10.01 -1.38
CA GLN A 26 -1.62 11.11 -0.94
C GLN A 26 -0.28 10.59 -0.41
N THR A 27 -0.31 9.50 0.37
CA THR A 27 0.92 8.91 0.93
C THR A 27 1.65 8.08 -0.12
N LEU A 28 0.98 7.10 -0.74
CA LEU A 28 1.66 6.23 -1.70
C LEU A 28 1.82 6.85 -3.10
N GLY A 29 1.05 7.88 -3.43
CA GLY A 29 1.09 8.53 -4.74
C GLY A 29 0.28 7.81 -5.83
N LEU A 30 -0.56 6.85 -5.46
CA LEU A 30 -1.38 6.12 -6.43
C LEU A 30 -2.50 7.01 -6.99
N GLN A 31 -2.90 6.75 -8.23
CA GLN A 31 -3.89 7.59 -8.90
C GLN A 31 -5.30 7.04 -8.65
N PRO A 32 -6.21 7.79 -8.02
CA PRO A 32 -7.58 7.33 -7.82
C PRO A 32 -8.27 7.23 -9.19
N VAL A 33 -9.04 6.16 -9.38
CA VAL A 33 -9.81 5.93 -10.60
C VAL A 33 -11.29 5.73 -10.29
N PRO A 34 -12.19 6.14 -11.20
CA PRO A 34 -13.62 5.98 -10.97
C PRO A 34 -14.03 4.52 -10.78
N VAL A 35 -14.79 4.26 -9.72
CA VAL A 35 -15.49 2.99 -9.53
C VAL A 35 -16.85 3.01 -10.24
N PRO A 36 -17.47 1.84 -10.49
CA PRO A 36 -18.85 1.78 -10.96
C PRO A 36 -19.78 2.60 -10.06
N VAL A 37 -20.75 3.31 -10.66
CA VAL A 37 -21.58 4.30 -9.96
C VAL A 37 -22.27 3.73 -8.72
N LEU A 38 -22.71 2.47 -8.78
CA LEU A 38 -23.41 1.78 -7.69
C LEU A 38 -22.48 1.39 -6.51
N GLN A 39 -21.17 1.52 -6.65
CA GLN A 39 -20.16 1.07 -5.68
C GLN A 39 -19.32 2.22 -5.10
N LYS A 40 -19.66 3.48 -5.42
CA LYS A 40 -18.91 4.69 -5.02
C LYS A 40 -18.66 4.82 -3.52
N SER A 41 -19.54 4.28 -2.68
CA SER A 41 -19.43 4.35 -1.23
C SER A 41 -18.95 3.06 -0.58
N THR A 42 -18.62 2.04 -1.38
CA THR A 42 -18.22 0.71 -0.89
C THR A 42 -16.88 0.23 -1.42
N LEU A 43 -16.33 0.90 -2.43
CA LEU A 43 -15.05 0.59 -3.06
C LEU A 43 -14.27 1.87 -3.35
N ALA A 44 -12.95 1.79 -3.24
CA ALA A 44 -12.03 2.74 -3.83
C ALA A 44 -11.02 2.01 -4.72
N TRP A 45 -10.76 2.53 -5.91
CA TRP A 45 -9.79 1.95 -6.86
C TRP A 45 -8.66 2.93 -7.09
N PHE A 46 -7.44 2.40 -7.18
CA PHE A 46 -6.25 3.17 -7.51
C PHE A 46 -5.41 2.45 -8.55
N ASP A 47 -4.92 3.19 -9.53
CA ASP A 47 -3.92 2.72 -10.47
C ASP A 47 -2.54 2.69 -9.79
N ILE A 48 -1.86 1.53 -9.84
CA ILE A 48 -0.46 1.37 -9.42
C ILE A 48 0.46 2.05 -10.44
N THR A 49 0.15 1.83 -11.71
CA THR A 49 0.73 2.55 -12.85
C THR A 49 -0.41 3.05 -13.72
N PRO A 50 -0.31 4.25 -14.33
CA PRO A 50 -1.41 4.81 -15.14
C PRO A 50 -1.92 3.82 -16.20
N GLY A 51 -3.21 3.49 -16.14
CA GLY A 51 -3.87 2.56 -17.06
C GLY A 51 -3.38 1.11 -17.00
N GLY A 52 -2.66 0.74 -15.94
CA GLY A 52 -2.06 -0.58 -15.75
C GLY A 52 -2.72 -1.39 -14.63
N GLN A 53 -1.88 -1.96 -13.77
CA GLN A 53 -2.36 -2.77 -12.64
C GLN A 53 -3.00 -1.88 -11.58
N GLN A 54 -4.01 -2.42 -10.90
CA GLN A 54 -4.78 -1.67 -9.91
C GLN A 54 -4.72 -2.30 -8.54
N ILE A 55 -4.99 -1.47 -7.53
CA ILE A 55 -5.38 -1.90 -6.20
C ILE A 55 -6.83 -1.50 -5.96
N HIS A 56 -7.63 -2.47 -5.53
CA HIS A 56 -9.00 -2.27 -5.11
C HIS A 56 -9.05 -2.33 -3.59
N ILE A 57 -9.68 -1.34 -2.98
CA ILE A 57 -9.93 -1.25 -1.55
C ILE A 57 -11.41 -1.49 -1.32
N ALA A 58 -11.71 -2.56 -0.59
CA ALA A 58 -13.08 -2.95 -0.25
C ALA A 58 -13.26 -3.00 1.26
N PHE A 59 -14.50 -2.87 1.73
CA PHE A 59 -14.79 -3.14 3.12
C PHE A 59 -14.71 -4.65 3.42
N GLY A 60 -14.13 -4.99 4.56
CA GLY A 60 -14.09 -6.38 5.01
C GLY A 60 -13.24 -6.57 6.25
N LEU A 61 -13.21 -7.82 6.71
CA LEU A 61 -12.31 -8.21 7.79
C LEU A 61 -10.88 -8.25 7.26
N ASN A 62 -9.95 -7.73 8.04
CA ASN A 62 -8.52 -7.91 7.83
C ASN A 62 -7.93 -8.65 9.04
N GLU A 63 -6.98 -9.54 8.78
CA GLU A 63 -6.23 -10.22 9.84
C GLU A 63 -5.11 -9.30 10.31
N PRO A 64 -5.19 -8.77 11.55
CA PRO A 64 -4.13 -7.94 12.08
C PRO A 64 -2.84 -8.76 12.09
N LYS A 65 -1.76 -8.20 11.52
CA LYS A 65 -0.43 -8.82 11.43
C LYS A 65 -0.28 -9.99 10.43
N SER A 66 -1.21 -10.21 9.51
CA SER A 66 -1.01 -11.16 8.39
C SER A 66 0.33 -10.92 7.67
N SER A 67 1.00 -12.01 7.26
CA SER A 67 2.24 -11.97 6.47
C SER A 67 1.98 -11.82 4.97
N ARG A 68 0.74 -12.04 4.51
CA ARG A 68 0.32 -11.89 3.11
C ARG A 68 0.40 -10.42 2.70
N HIS A 69 0.94 -10.15 1.52
CA HIS A 69 1.09 -8.79 1.01
C HIS A 69 1.25 -8.79 -0.52
N PRO A 70 0.85 -7.69 -1.18
CA PRO A 70 1.42 -7.34 -2.47
C PRO A 70 2.82 -6.74 -2.32
N CYS A 71 3.63 -6.90 -3.35
CA CYS A 71 4.93 -6.23 -3.47
C CYS A 71 4.91 -5.27 -4.66
N PHE A 72 5.12 -3.99 -4.38
CA PHE A 72 5.17 -2.93 -5.39
C PHE A 72 6.61 -2.73 -5.85
N LYS A 73 6.80 -2.71 -7.18
CA LYS A 73 8.10 -2.45 -7.78
C LYS A 73 8.31 -0.96 -7.96
N LEU A 74 9.46 -0.46 -7.53
CA LEU A 74 9.89 0.92 -7.70
C LEU A 74 10.93 1.02 -8.81
N GLU A 75 10.92 2.17 -9.49
CA GLU A 75 11.78 2.43 -10.66
C GLU A 75 13.26 2.56 -10.31
N SER A 76 13.59 2.93 -9.07
CA SER A 76 14.97 3.17 -8.64
C SER A 76 15.11 3.10 -7.12
N LEU A 77 16.36 2.96 -6.65
CA LEU A 77 16.68 3.03 -5.22
C LEU A 77 16.31 4.40 -4.63
N GLN A 78 16.48 5.49 -5.40
CA GLN A 78 16.10 6.82 -4.95
C GLN A 78 14.59 6.94 -4.73
N ALA A 79 13.78 6.45 -5.67
CA ALA A 79 12.33 6.42 -5.54
C ALA A 79 11.88 5.56 -4.35
N LEU A 80 12.54 4.40 -4.15
CA LEU A 80 12.28 3.53 -3.01
C LEU A 80 12.52 4.25 -1.66
N LEU A 81 13.66 4.92 -1.51
CA LEU A 81 14.01 5.64 -0.27
C LEU A 81 13.12 6.87 -0.04
N GLN A 82 12.75 7.59 -1.11
CA GLN A 82 11.82 8.72 -1.00
C GLN A 82 10.42 8.28 -0.55
N LEU A 83 9.92 7.18 -1.11
CA LEU A 83 8.63 6.62 -0.70
C LEU A 83 8.69 6.11 0.74
N GLN A 84 9.77 5.41 1.12
CA GLN A 84 9.98 4.97 2.50
C GLN A 84 9.93 6.14 3.48
N LYS A 85 10.64 7.23 3.18
CA LYS A 85 10.63 8.44 4.01
C LYS A 85 9.23 9.03 4.14
N ARG A 86 8.49 9.13 3.03
CA ARG A 86 7.13 9.70 3.04
C ARG A 86 6.16 8.86 3.88
N ILE A 87 6.21 7.54 3.75
CA ILE A 87 5.39 6.62 4.56
C ILE A 87 5.77 6.74 6.04
N TRP A 88 7.06 6.79 6.34
CA TRP A 88 7.55 6.97 7.71
C TRP A 88 7.14 8.32 8.32
N ASP A 89 7.25 9.41 7.57
CA ASP A 89 6.83 10.74 8.03
C ASP A 89 5.33 10.76 8.35
N HIS A 90 4.49 10.13 7.51
CA HIS A 90 3.06 9.98 7.79
C HIS A 90 2.79 9.10 9.02
N HIS A 91 3.52 7.99 9.17
CA HIS A 91 3.44 7.15 10.37
C HIS A 91 3.72 7.96 11.65
N VAL A 92 4.79 8.76 11.65
CA VAL A 92 5.20 9.59 12.81
C VAL A 92 4.21 10.73 13.06
N ALA A 93 3.66 11.34 12.01
CA ALA A 93 2.65 12.38 12.14
C ALA A 93 1.36 11.86 12.80
N GLY A 94 1.04 10.59 12.60
CA GLY A 94 -0.18 9.96 13.11
C GLY A 94 -1.44 10.45 12.37
N GLY A 95 -2.61 10.11 12.92
CA GLY A 95 -3.90 10.34 12.28
C GLY A 95 -4.62 9.03 11.95
N GLU A 96 -5.88 9.13 11.55
CA GLU A 96 -6.72 7.94 11.29
C GLU A 96 -6.29 7.16 10.03
N ALA A 97 -5.66 7.85 9.06
CA ALA A 97 -5.12 7.24 7.85
C ALA A 97 -3.63 6.88 7.96
N ALA A 98 -3.00 7.13 9.11
CA ALA A 98 -1.59 6.89 9.27
C ALA A 98 -1.28 5.38 9.19
N PRO A 99 -0.18 5.00 8.51
CA PRO A 99 0.27 3.62 8.52
C PRO A 99 0.47 3.13 9.96
N LEU A 100 -0.02 1.93 10.29
CA LEU A 100 0.13 1.36 11.63
C LEU A 100 1.58 0.95 11.92
N GLU A 101 2.32 0.57 10.89
CA GLU A 101 3.74 0.20 10.95
C GLU A 101 4.44 0.73 9.71
N ALA A 102 5.67 1.21 9.86
CA ALA A 102 6.51 1.60 8.75
C ALA A 102 7.97 1.31 9.09
N ASP A 103 8.71 0.67 8.18
CA ASP A 103 10.15 0.48 8.35
C ASP A 103 10.87 1.84 8.29
N LYS A 104 11.59 2.19 9.35
CA LYS A 104 12.27 3.47 9.48
C LYS A 104 13.43 3.62 8.48
N PRO A 105 13.55 4.76 7.76
CA PRO A 105 14.69 5.01 6.88
C PRO A 105 16.03 4.95 7.62
N GLY A 106 16.99 4.23 7.03
CA GLY A 106 18.34 4.05 7.58
C GLY A 106 18.48 2.94 8.63
N GLU A 107 17.38 2.27 9.01
CA GLU A 107 17.39 1.09 9.88
C GLU A 107 17.13 -0.20 9.08
N ASP A 108 17.31 -1.34 9.74
CA ASP A 108 16.98 -2.64 9.17
C ASP A 108 15.48 -2.77 8.87
N ASN A 109 15.14 -3.22 7.66
CA ASN A 109 13.73 -3.54 7.32
C ASN A 109 13.17 -4.71 8.16
N SER A 110 11.84 -4.78 8.29
CA SER A 110 11.13 -5.83 9.05
C SER A 110 10.93 -7.15 8.27
N GLY A 111 11.60 -7.30 7.12
CA GLY A 111 11.58 -8.49 6.29
C GLY A 111 12.56 -9.57 6.74
N ALA A 112 12.39 -10.78 6.18
CA ALA A 112 13.42 -11.82 6.26
C ALA A 112 14.73 -11.32 5.62
N LYS A 113 15.87 -11.77 6.19
CA LYS A 113 17.23 -11.34 5.82
C LYS A 113 17.97 -12.46 5.08
N GLY A 114 18.87 -12.09 4.17
CA GLY A 114 19.55 -13.03 3.28
C GLY A 114 20.10 -12.32 2.03
N ILE A 115 21.18 -12.87 1.46
CA ILE A 115 21.90 -12.27 0.32
C ILE A 115 21.06 -12.17 -0.97
N GLU A 116 20.01 -12.99 -1.06
CA GLU A 116 19.10 -13.04 -2.21
C GLU A 116 18.02 -11.94 -2.17
N TYR A 117 17.84 -11.26 -1.03
CA TYR A 117 16.82 -10.22 -0.91
C TYR A 117 17.34 -8.89 -1.44
N LYS A 118 16.62 -8.36 -2.43
CA LYS A 118 16.83 -7.02 -2.97
C LYS A 118 16.57 -5.93 -1.92
N ASN A 119 17.01 -4.71 -2.23
CA ASN A 119 16.61 -3.52 -1.46
C ASN A 119 15.08 -3.42 -1.42
N ARG A 120 14.56 -3.44 -0.20
CA ARG A 120 13.12 -3.41 0.08
C ARG A 120 12.82 -2.85 1.45
N PHE A 121 11.59 -2.42 1.65
CA PHE A 121 11.04 -2.10 2.97
C PHE A 121 9.56 -2.51 3.03
N PHE A 122 9.03 -2.58 4.25
CA PHE A 122 7.65 -2.90 4.51
C PHE A 122 6.94 -1.76 5.26
N ALA A 123 5.64 -1.71 5.05
CA ALA A 123 4.73 -0.92 5.87
C ALA A 123 3.44 -1.71 6.09
N ARG A 124 2.64 -1.27 7.06
CA ARG A 124 1.23 -1.62 7.14
C ARG A 124 0.40 -0.38 6.95
N ASP A 125 -0.61 -0.47 6.09
CA ASP A 125 -1.58 0.60 5.97
C ASP A 125 -2.33 0.83 7.29
N TYR A 126 -3.21 1.83 7.30
CA TYR A 126 -4.04 2.19 8.45
C TYR A 126 -4.99 1.05 8.91
N ALA A 127 -5.24 0.06 8.05
CA ALA A 127 -6.07 -1.11 8.33
C ALA A 127 -5.25 -2.36 8.72
N GLY A 128 -3.92 -2.28 8.74
CA GLY A 128 -3.02 -3.38 9.09
C GLY A 128 -2.61 -4.29 7.93
N ASN A 129 -2.99 -3.99 6.69
CA ASN A 129 -2.55 -4.72 5.50
C ASN A 129 -1.05 -4.53 5.31
N ARG A 130 -0.29 -5.63 5.23
CA ARG A 130 1.15 -5.56 4.95
C ARG A 130 1.36 -5.21 3.47
N LEU A 131 2.29 -4.29 3.22
CA LEU A 131 2.73 -3.88 1.89
C LEU A 131 4.25 -4.01 1.81
N GLU A 132 4.77 -4.58 0.72
CA GLU A 132 6.21 -4.62 0.40
C GLU A 132 6.51 -3.66 -0.74
N PHE A 133 7.68 -3.02 -0.69
CA PHE A 133 8.19 -2.14 -1.74
C PHE A 133 9.61 -2.58 -2.08
N SER A 134 9.91 -2.85 -3.35
CA SER A 134 11.20 -3.40 -3.79
C SER A 134 11.69 -2.86 -5.14
N LEU A 135 12.93 -3.19 -5.52
CA LEU A 135 13.52 -2.95 -6.86
C LEU A 135 13.26 -4.06 -7.89
#